data_AF-A0A9E4HVV1-F1
#
_entry.id   AF-A0A9E4HVV1-F1
#
_cell.length_a   1.000
_cell.length_b   1.000
_cell.length_c   1.000
_cell.angle_alpha   90.00
_cell.angle_beta   90.00
_cell.angle_gamma   90.00
#
_symmetry.space_group_name_H-M   'P 1'
#
loop_
_entity.id
_entity.type
_entity.pdbx_description
1 polymer ?
#
loop_
_entity_poly.entity_id
_entity_poly.type
_entity_poly.pdbx_seq_one_letter_code
_entity_poly.pdbx_strand_id
1 'polypeptide(L)'
;MPPWKAEDGFGSFSNGHVLPAHEMDMLLEWSAGGYPQGPRNLTPPAPEPVTGWTLGEPSVALPLPEAFVLDAAVSETVRYFVLPTDLGG
;
A
#
# COMPACT_ATOMS: atom_id res chain seq x y z
N MET A 1 22.29 9.23 -11.48
CA MET A 1 21.72 8.05 -12.16
C MET A 1 20.59 7.52 -11.29
N PRO A 2 19.38 7.30 -11.80
CA PRO A 2 18.32 6.65 -11.03
C PRO A 2 18.74 5.21 -10.71
N PRO A 3 18.31 4.62 -9.58
CA PRO A 3 18.56 3.22 -9.30
C PRO A 3 17.79 2.36 -10.31
N TRP A 4 18.50 1.76 -11.27
CA TRP A 4 17.94 0.80 -12.19
C TRP A 4 17.54 -0.47 -11.42
N LYS A 5 16.44 -1.11 -11.81
CA LYS A 5 16.00 -2.40 -11.26
C LYS A 5 17.02 -3.48 -11.62
N ALA A 6 17.18 -4.49 -10.77
CA ALA A 6 17.97 -5.67 -11.10
C ALA A 6 17.35 -6.38 -12.33
N GLU A 7 18.17 -6.67 -13.33
CA GLU A 7 17.79 -7.41 -14.53
C GLU A 7 18.56 -8.75 -14.56
N ASP A 8 17.86 -9.82 -14.94
CA ASP A 8 18.44 -11.15 -15.03
C ASP A 8 19.50 -11.21 -16.15
N GLY A 9 20.60 -11.93 -15.91
CA GLY A 9 21.69 -12.10 -16.88
C GLY A 9 22.87 -11.13 -16.76
N PHE A 10 22.78 -10.10 -15.91
CA PHE A 10 23.85 -9.10 -15.72
C PHE A 10 24.54 -9.14 -14.34
N GLY A 11 24.36 -10.23 -13.58
CA GLY A 11 25.02 -10.46 -12.28
C GLY A 11 24.07 -11.02 -11.22
N SER A 12 24.60 -11.34 -10.04
CA SER A 12 23.81 -11.78 -8.89
C SER A 12 23.58 -10.61 -7.94
N PHE A 13 22.33 -10.17 -7.80
CA PHE A 13 21.94 -9.08 -6.90
C PHE A 13 21.34 -9.65 -5.61
N SER A 14 21.78 -9.17 -4.44
CA SER A 14 21.28 -9.65 -3.14
C SER A 14 19.79 -9.38 -2.92
N ASN A 15 19.19 -8.43 -3.64
CA ASN A 15 17.78 -8.07 -3.58
C ASN A 15 17.12 -8.07 -4.98
N GLY A 16 17.53 -8.99 -5.86
CA GLY A 16 16.91 -9.16 -7.18
C GLY A 16 15.44 -9.61 -7.02
N HIS A 17 14.54 -9.06 -7.83
CA HIS A 17 13.13 -9.48 -7.85
C HIS A 17 12.96 -10.77 -8.68
N VAL A 18 13.59 -11.86 -8.25
CA VAL A 18 13.55 -13.16 -8.94
C VAL A 18 12.77 -14.15 -8.09
N LEU A 19 11.73 -14.76 -8.67
CA LEU A 19 11.12 -15.95 -8.10
C LEU A 19 11.78 -17.19 -8.71
N PRO A 20 12.31 -18.12 -7.90
CA PRO A 20 12.67 -19.45 -8.36
C PRO A 20 11.48 -20.13 -9.06
N ALA A 21 11.77 -20.98 -10.07
CA ALA A 21 10.75 -21.67 -10.85
C ALA A 21 9.72 -22.41 -9.98
N HIS A 22 10.17 -23.05 -8.89
CA HIS A 22 9.28 -23.78 -7.98
C HIS A 22 8.29 -22.87 -7.22
N GLU A 23 8.68 -21.64 -6.89
CA GLU A 23 7.77 -20.68 -6.24
C GLU A 23 6.74 -20.16 -7.24
N MET A 24 7.15 -19.95 -8.50
CA MET A 24 6.25 -19.58 -9.58
C MET A 24 5.23 -20.68 -9.88
N ASP A 25 5.67 -21.94 -9.94
CA ASP A 25 4.79 -23.09 -10.14
C ASP A 25 3.75 -23.20 -9.02
N MET A 26 4.16 -23.00 -7.76
CA MET A 26 3.26 -22.99 -6.61
C MET A 26 2.17 -21.91 -6.73
N LEU A 27 2.52 -20.70 -7.18
CA LEU A 27 1.57 -19.61 -7.38
C LEU A 27 0.61 -19.88 -8.55
N LEU A 28 1.11 -20.48 -9.63
CA LEU A 28 0.30 -20.86 -10.78
C LEU A 28 -0.71 -21.96 -10.43
N GLU A 29 -0.28 -22.97 -9.68
CA GLU A 29 -1.16 -24.05 -9.20
C GLU A 29 -2.26 -23.49 -8.29
N TRP A 30 -1.92 -22.62 -7.34
CA TRP A 30 -2.90 -21.96 -6.49
C TRP A 30 -3.93 -21.13 -7.28
N SER A 31 -3.46 -20.38 -8.29
CA SER A 31 -4.33 -19.59 -9.17
C SER A 31 -5.27 -20.48 -10.00
N ALA A 32 -4.73 -21.53 -10.64
CA ALA A 32 -5.50 -22.47 -11.45
C ALA A 32 -6.50 -23.30 -10.62
N GLY A 33 -6.18 -23.54 -9.34
CA GLY A 33 -7.05 -24.23 -8.38
C GLY A 33 -8.23 -23.40 -7.86
N GLY A 34 -8.42 -22.16 -8.34
CA GLY A 34 -9.56 -21.33 -7.95
C GLY A 34 -9.37 -20.57 -6.64
N TYR A 35 -8.13 -20.18 -6.32
CA TYR A 35 -7.79 -19.32 -5.18
C TYR A 35 -8.18 -19.90 -3.81
N PRO A 36 -7.83 -21.18 -3.50
CA PRO A 36 -8.19 -21.78 -2.23
C PRO A 36 -7.58 -21.02 -1.06
N GLN A 37 -8.37 -20.83 0.00
CA GLN A 37 -7.89 -20.23 1.24
C GLN A 37 -6.83 -21.12 1.89
N GLY A 38 -5.75 -20.51 2.38
CA GLY A 38 -4.74 -21.20 3.17
C GLY A 38 -5.26 -21.72 4.53
N PRO A 39 -4.43 -22.44 5.30
CA PRO A 39 -4.83 -23.01 6.58
C PRO A 39 -5.36 -21.93 7.55
N ARG A 40 -6.59 -22.11 8.04
CA ARG A 40 -7.27 -21.13 8.92
C ARG A 40 -6.53 -20.88 10.22
N ASN A 41 -5.79 -21.88 10.72
CA ASN A 41 -4.96 -21.77 11.93
C ASN A 41 -3.67 -20.95 11.72
N LEU A 42 -3.29 -20.66 10.46
CA LEU A 42 -2.18 -19.78 10.12
C LEU A 42 -2.66 -18.37 9.73
N THR A 43 -3.97 -18.10 9.83
CA THR A 43 -4.49 -16.76 9.58
C THR A 43 -3.96 -15.83 10.66
N PRO A 44 -3.20 -14.77 10.30
CA PRO A 44 -2.73 -13.82 11.28
C PRO A 44 -3.93 -13.12 11.93
N PRO A 45 -3.85 -12.74 13.21
CA PRO A 45 -4.89 -11.92 13.82
C PRO A 45 -5.03 -10.62 13.02
N ALA A 46 -6.26 -10.09 12.95
CA ALA A 46 -6.47 -8.77 12.37
C ALA A 46 -5.59 -7.76 13.13
N PRO A 47 -4.90 -6.83 12.42
CA PRO A 47 -4.16 -5.78 13.08
C PRO A 47 -5.12 -4.98 13.97
N GLU A 48 -4.66 -4.60 15.15
CA GLU A 48 -5.46 -3.72 16.00
C GLU A 48 -5.65 -2.38 15.29
N PRO A 49 -6.87 -1.81 15.32
CA PRO A 49 -7.09 -0.47 14.80
C PRO A 49 -6.20 0.50 15.58
N VAL A 50 -5.25 1.11 14.88
CA VAL A 50 -4.41 2.13 15.50
C VAL A 50 -5.30 3.32 15.82
N THR A 51 -5.47 3.60 17.12
CA THR A 51 -6.13 4.81 17.57
C THR A 51 -5.07 5.90 17.70
N GLY A 52 -5.13 6.90 16.83
CA GLY A 52 -4.21 8.04 16.85
C GLY A 52 -2.98 7.89 15.95
N TRP A 53 -1.96 8.72 16.20
CA TRP A 53 -0.80 8.89 15.33
C TRP A 53 0.37 8.00 15.76
N THR A 54 0.79 7.06 14.90
CA THR A 54 1.91 6.13 15.20
C THR A 54 3.26 6.81 15.39
N LEU A 55 3.44 8.01 14.83
CA LEU A 55 4.69 8.78 14.88
C LEU A 55 4.61 9.98 15.84
N GLY A 56 3.58 10.04 16.69
CA GLY A 56 3.29 11.16 17.57
C GLY A 56 2.27 12.15 16.98
N GLU A 57 1.62 12.92 17.85
CA GLU A 57 0.61 13.90 17.46
C GLU A 57 1.21 15.03 16.60
N PRO A 58 0.56 15.45 15.50
CA PRO A 58 1.04 16.55 14.68
C PRO A 58 1.00 17.85 15.46
N SER A 59 1.96 18.74 15.19
CA SER A 59 2.01 20.07 15.79
C SER A 59 0.81 20.95 15.42
N VAL A 60 0.15 20.68 14.29
CA VAL A 60 -1.04 21.38 13.79
C VAL A 60 -1.96 20.40 13.06
N ALA A 61 -3.25 20.45 13.39
CA ALA A 61 -4.31 19.76 12.64
C ALA A 61 -5.22 20.80 11.97
N LEU A 62 -5.32 20.76 10.65
CA LEU A 62 -6.13 21.70 9.87
C LEU A 62 -7.48 21.04 9.51
N PRO A 63 -8.60 21.47 10.10
CA PRO A 63 -9.90 20.93 9.75
C PRO A 63 -10.31 21.42 8.35
N LEU A 64 -10.94 20.53 7.58
CA LEU A 64 -11.65 20.95 6.38
C LEU A 64 -12.88 21.79 6.80
N PRO A 65 -13.09 22.98 6.20
CA PRO A 65 -14.23 23.82 6.56
C PRO A 65 -15.57 23.21 6.13
N GLU A 66 -15.56 22.34 5.11
CA GLU A 66 -16.75 21.66 4.60
C GLU A 66 -16.38 20.23 4.19
N ALA A 67 -17.33 19.31 4.38
CA ALA A 67 -17.17 17.92 3.95
C ALA A 67 -17.14 17.83 2.42
N PHE A 68 -16.21 17.03 1.90
CA PHE A 68 -16.21 16.66 0.48
C PHE A 68 -16.91 15.32 0.31
N VAL A 69 -18.05 15.33 -0.38
CA VAL A 69 -18.83 14.13 -0.69
C VAL A 69 -18.49 13.67 -2.11
N LEU A 70 -18.02 12.43 -2.24
CA LEU A 70 -17.79 11.77 -3.52
C LEU A 70 -18.91 10.77 -3.78
N ASP A 71 -19.57 10.89 -4.94
CA ASP A 71 -20.60 9.94 -5.34
C ASP A 71 -19.99 8.58 -5.68
N ALA A 72 -20.68 7.50 -5.31
CA ALA A 72 -20.20 6.13 -5.48
C ALA A 72 -19.99 5.73 -6.96
N ALA A 73 -20.65 6.40 -7.91
CA ALA A 73 -20.50 6.14 -9.33
C ALA A 73 -19.25 6.80 -9.95
N VAL A 74 -18.56 7.68 -9.22
CA VAL A 74 -17.38 8.39 -9.73
C VAL A 74 -16.16 7.47 -9.65
N SER A 75 -15.61 7.10 -10.80
CA SER A 75 -14.39 6.29 -10.87
C SER A 75 -13.12 7.06 -10.51
N GLU A 76 -13.07 8.36 -10.82
CA GLU A 76 -11.93 9.22 -10.53
C GLU A 76 -12.34 10.69 -10.41
N THR A 77 -11.74 11.41 -9.47
CA THR A 77 -11.85 12.87 -9.33
C THR A 77 -10.54 13.46 -8.83
N VAL A 78 -10.22 14.68 -9.28
CA VAL A 78 -9.11 15.48 -8.74
C VAL A 78 -9.69 16.71 -8.07
N ARG A 79 -9.42 16.87 -6.77
CA ARG A 79 -9.86 18.04 -5.98
C ARG A 79 -8.70 18.58 -5.17
N TYR A 80 -8.47 19.89 -5.29
CA TYR A 80 -7.52 20.61 -4.45
C TYR A 80 -8.26 21.29 -3.30
N PHE A 81 -7.71 21.17 -2.09
CA PHE A 81 -8.17 21.90 -0.90
C PHE A 81 -7.07 22.87 -0.48
N VAL A 82 -7.44 24.13 -0.31
CA VAL A 82 -6.54 25.17 0.21
C VAL A 82 -7.01 25.48 1.62
N LEU A 83 -6.14 25.20 2.60
CA LEU A 83 -6.42 25.42 4.02
C LEU A 83 -5.50 26.51 4.55
N PRO A 84 -6.02 27.53 5.26
CA PRO A 84 -5.18 28.49 5.95
C PRO A 84 -4.39 27.76 7.05
N THR A 85 -3.10 28.08 7.16
CA THR A 85 -2.19 27.41 8.11
C THR A 85 -1.79 28.31 9.27
N ASP A 86 -1.89 29.64 9.12
CA ASP A 86 -1.40 30.66 10.07
C ASP A 86 0.06 30.45 10.55
N LEU A 87 0.85 29.68 9.79
CA LEU A 87 2.24 29.35 10.09
C LEU A 87 3.24 30.39 9.53
N GLY A 88 2.76 31.33 8.72
CA GLY A 88 3.53 32.49 8.27
C GLY A 88 3.04 33.71 9.01
N GLY A 89 3.85 34.23 9.94
CA GLY A 89 3.67 35.57 10.47
C GLY A 89 3.81 36.65 9.39
#